data_AF-A0A2V6VIN7-F1
#
_entry.id   AF-A0A2V6VIN7-F1
#
_cell.length_a   1.000
_cell.length_b   1.000
_cell.length_c   1.000
_cell.angle_alpha   90.00
_cell.angle_beta   90.00
_cell.angle_gamma   90.00
#
_symmetry.space_group_name_H-M   'P 1'
#
loop_
_entity.id
_entity.type
_entity.pdbx_description
1 polymer ?
#
loop_
_entity_poly.entity_id
_entity_poly.type
_entity_poly.pdbx_seq_one_letter_code
_entity_poly.pdbx_strand_id
1 'polypeptide(L)' 'MFQQRVGWRWPSLSLQTRLCWAGFLFVLPALLHLIVFKFYPMVEAFRLSFYKYDLMTPPVFHGLENYKTV' A
#
# COMPACT_ATOMS: atom_id res chain seq x y z
N MET A 1 -23.35 37.75 39.50
CA MET A 1 -23.06 36.34 39.18
C MET A 1 -23.36 36.10 37.71
N PHE A 2 -22.37 36.07 36.83
CA PHE A 2 -22.54 35.52 35.47
C PHE A 2 -21.22 34.89 35.04
N GLN A 3 -21.17 33.56 35.16
CA GLN A 3 -20.03 32.74 34.80
C GLN A 3 -20.09 32.52 33.29
N GLN A 4 -19.16 33.13 32.55
CA GLN A 4 -19.05 32.91 31.11
C GLN A 4 -18.55 31.48 30.88
N ARG A 5 -19.40 30.65 30.26
CA ARG A 5 -19.00 29.29 29.84
C ARG A 5 -18.01 29.43 28.69
N VAL A 6 -16.76 29.08 28.94
CA VAL A 6 -15.74 28.95 27.91
C VAL A 6 -16.15 27.78 27.02
N GLY A 7 -16.81 28.08 25.90
CA GLY A 7 -17.20 27.07 24.92
C GLY A 7 -15.94 26.53 24.27
N TRP A 8 -15.66 25.24 24.48
CA TRP A 8 -14.57 24.52 23.82
C TRP A 8 -14.77 24.56 22.30
N ARG A 9 -14.09 25.48 21.62
CA ARG A 9 -14.14 25.61 20.15
C ARG A 9 -13.14 24.62 19.57
N TRP A 10 -13.64 23.49 19.08
CA TRP A 10 -12.83 22.56 18.30
C TRP A 10 -12.20 23.33 17.13
N PRO A 11 -10.88 23.19 16.89
CA PRO A 11 -10.26 23.78 15.72
C PRO A 11 -10.88 23.13 14.47
N SER A 12 -11.71 23.89 13.76
CA SER A 12 -12.28 23.41 12.51
C SER A 12 -11.20 23.45 11.45
N LEU A 13 -10.89 22.29 10.85
CA LEU A 13 -10.08 22.23 9.64
C LEU A 13 -10.65 23.17 8.58
N SER A 14 -9.76 23.85 7.85
CA SER A 14 -10.19 24.66 6.71
C SER A 14 -10.95 23.77 5.72
N LEU A 15 -11.96 24.34 5.03
CA LEU A 15 -12.73 23.60 4.03
C LEU A 15 -11.82 22.97 2.96
N GLN A 16 -10.74 23.66 2.58
CA GLN A 16 -9.73 23.16 1.65
C GLN A 16 -9.07 21.88 2.15
N THR A 17 -8.61 21.86 3.42
CA THR A 17 -8.00 20.67 4.02
C THR A 17 -8.97 19.48 4.00
N ARG A 18 -10.25 19.71 4.32
CA ARG A 18 -11.28 18.66 4.33
C ARG A 18 -11.50 18.06 2.95
N LEU A 19 -11.53 18.90 1.90
CA LEU A 19 -11.71 18.44 0.52
C LEU A 19 -10.49 17.66 0.00
N CYS A 20 -9.27 18.09 0.32
CA CYS A 20 -8.07 17.34 -0.02
C CYS A 20 -8.10 15.93 0.58
N TRP A 21 -8.38 15.81 1.88
CA TRP A 21 -8.49 14.51 2.55
C TRP A 21 -9.62 13.66 1.99
N ALA A 22 -10.78 14.26 1.67
CA ALA A 22 -11.87 13.54 1.04
C ALA A 22 -11.47 12.94 -0.32
N GLY A 23 -10.74 13.70 -1.16
CA GLY A 23 -10.21 13.21 -2.42
C GLY A 23 -9.22 12.06 -2.25
N PHE A 24 -8.29 12.17 -1.31
CA PHE A 24 -7.35 11.08 -1.01
C PHE A 24 -8.08 9.81 -0.53
N LEU A 25 -9.01 9.95 0.41
CA LEU A 25 -9.79 8.82 0.94
C LEU A 25 -10.70 8.19 -0.13
N PHE A 26 -11.17 8.95 -1.10
CA PHE A 26 -11.97 8.44 -2.22
C PHE A 26 -11.15 7.54 -3.15
N VAL A 27 -9.90 7.91 -3.44
CA VAL A 27 -9.03 7.16 -4.36
C VAL A 27 -8.29 6.01 -3.64
N LEU A 28 -8.12 6.11 -2.33
CA LEU A 28 -7.37 5.14 -1.52
C LEU A 28 -7.81 3.67 -1.73
N PRO A 29 -9.11 3.31 -1.76
CA PRO A 29 -9.53 1.92 -1.94
C PRO A 29 -9.09 1.34 -3.30
N ALA A 30 -9.16 2.14 -4.37
CA ALA A 30 -8.71 1.72 -5.69
C ALA A 30 -7.19 1.54 -5.74
N LEU A 31 -6.43 2.44 -5.10
CA LEU A 31 -4.97 2.29 -4.99
C LEU A 31 -4.58 1.05 -4.18
N LEU A 32 -5.24 0.80 -3.05
CA LEU A 32 -5.01 -0.39 -2.24
C LEU A 32 -5.30 -1.66 -3.05
N HIS A 33 -6.44 -1.71 -3.74
CA HIS A 33 -6.77 -2.83 -4.62
C HIS A 33 -5.69 -3.06 -5.69
N LEU A 34 -5.26 -1.99 -6.35
CA LEU A 34 -4.23 -2.06 -7.39
C LEU A 34 -2.88 -2.56 -6.82
N ILE A 35 -2.47 -2.09 -5.65
CA ILE A 35 -1.24 -2.53 -4.98
C ILE A 35 -1.32 -4.01 -4.60
N VAL A 36 -2.41 -4.42 -3.94
CA VAL A 36 -2.57 -5.80 -3.44
C VAL A 36 -2.73 -6.81 -4.57
N PHE A 37 -3.47 -6.49 -5.62
CA PHE A 37 -3.81 -7.48 -6.66
C PHE A 37 -2.92 -7.40 -7.90
N LYS A 38 -2.21 -6.29 -8.14
CA LYS A 38 -1.31 -6.16 -9.30
C LYS A 38 0.15 -6.13 -8.89
N PHE A 39 0.53 -5.23 -7.99
CA PHE A 39 1.95 -5.05 -7.66
C PHE A 39 2.49 -6.15 -6.74
N TYR A 40 1.72 -6.60 -5.75
CA TYR A 40 2.15 -7.69 -4.87
C TYR A 40 2.50 -8.99 -5.64
N PRO A 41 1.63 -9.56 -6.51
CA PRO A 41 1.99 -10.77 -7.25
C PRO A 41 3.13 -10.52 -8.26
N MET A 42 3.25 -9.31 -8.80
CA MET A 42 4.37 -8.93 -9.68
C MET A 42 5.71 -8.99 -8.93
N VAL A 43 5.77 -8.43 -7.72
CA VAL A 43 6.98 -8.48 -6.88
C VAL A 43 7.28 -9.92 -6.46
N GLU A 44 6.27 -10.71 -6.11
CA GLU A 44 6.49 -12.12 -5.78
C GLU A 44 7.00 -12.93 -6.98
N ALA A 45 6.46 -12.71 -8.18
CA ALA A 45 6.96 -13.36 -9.39
C ALA A 45 8.41 -12.96 -9.68
N PHE A 46 8.76 -11.68 -9.50
CA PHE A 46 10.14 -11.21 -9.61
C PHE A 46 11.06 -11.78 -8.53
N ARG A 47 10.57 -11.98 -7.30
CA ARG A 47 11.32 -12.66 -6.25
C ARG A 47 11.56 -14.12 -6.64
N LEU A 48 10.52 -14.81 -7.10
CA LEU A 48 10.57 -16.21 -7.54
C LEU A 48 11.53 -16.43 -8.72
N SER A 49 11.76 -15.46 -9.60
CA SER A 49 12.70 -15.63 -10.72
C SER A 49 14.16 -15.80 -10.29
N PHE A 50 14.50 -15.47 -9.04
CA PHE A 50 15.82 -15.79 -8.45
C PHE A 50 15.89 -17.21 -7.86
N TYR A 51 14.78 -17.94 -7.82
CA TYR A 51 14.70 -19.30 -7.30
C TYR A 51 14.53 -20.28 -8.45
N LYS A 52 15.20 -21.44 -8.34
CA LYS A 52 14.84 -22.61 -9.14
C LYS A 52 13.63 -23.25 -8.46
N TYR A 53 12.46 -23.04 -9.04
CA TYR A 53 11.20 -23.54 -8.50
C TYR A 53 10.35 -24.11 -9.63
N ASP A 54 10.07 -25.41 -9.58
CA ASP A 54 9.30 -26.16 -10.57
C ASP A 54 7.93 -26.59 -10.05
N LEU A 55 7.46 -25.99 -8.95
CA LEU A 55 6.22 -26.31 -8.21
C LEU A 55 6.17 -27.72 -7.59
N MET A 56 7.10 -28.61 -7.93
CA MET A 56 7.16 -30.00 -7.44
C MET A 56 8.26 -30.19 -6.38
N THR A 57 9.23 -29.28 -6.35
CA THR A 57 10.34 -29.26 -5.41
C THR A 57 10.37 -27.95 -4.62
N PRO A 58 10.89 -27.95 -3.37
CA PRO A 58 11.00 -26.72 -2.59
C PRO A 58 11.91 -25.69 -3.30
N PRO A 59 11.59 -24.39 -3.22
CA PRO A 59 12.32 -23.35 -3.96
C PRO A 59 13.76 -23.22 -3.46
N VAL A 60 14.73 -23.37 -4.37
CA VAL A 60 16.16 -23.18 -4.07
C VAL A 60 16.64 -21.84 -4.62
N PHE A 61 17.24 -21.00 -3.77
CA PHE A 61 17.76 -19.70 -4.18
C PHE A 61 19.05 -19.89 -4.99
N HIS A 62 19.01 -19.54 -6.28
CA HIS A 62 20.17 -19.58 -7.19
C HIS A 62 20.59 -18.17 -7.66
N GLY A 63 19.84 -17.13 -7.29
CA GLY A 63 20.15 -15.75 -7.63
C GLY A 63 20.23 -15.54 -9.15
N LEU A 64 21.32 -14.93 -9.61
CA LEU A 64 21.54 -14.64 -11.03
C LEU A 64 21.98 -15.87 -11.83
N GLU A 65 22.43 -16.95 -11.18
CA GLU A 65 22.82 -18.17 -11.88
C GLU A 65 21.63 -18.81 -12.61
N ASN A 66 20.40 -18.60 -12.11
CA ASN A 66 19.17 -19.08 -12.76
C ASN A 66 18.99 -18.50 -14.19
N TYR A 67 19.53 -17.31 -14.46
CA TYR A 67 19.41 -16.66 -15.77
C TYR A 67 20.46 -17.12 -16.78
N LYS A 68 21.52 -17.80 -16.33
CA LYS A 68 22.56 -18.33 -17.22
C LYS A 68 22.16 -19.66 -17.87
N THR A 69 21.19 -20.35 -17.27
CA THR A 69 20.68 -21.66 -17.69
C THR A 69 19.40 -21.59 -18.53
N VAL A 70 18.90 -20.38 -18.81
CA VAL A 70 17.77 -20.16 -19.74
C VAL A 70 18.26 -20.18 -21.19
#